data_AF-A0A8J5N5Z0-F1
#
_entry.id   AF-A0A8J5N5Z0-F1
#
_cell.length_a   1.000
_cell.length_b   1.000
_cell.length_c   1.000
_cell.angle_alpha   90.00
_cell.angle_beta   90.00
_cell.angle_gamma   90.00
#
_symmetry.space_group_name_H-M   'P 1'
#
loop_
_entity.id
_entity.type
_entity.pdbx_description
1 polymer ?
#
loop_
_entity_poly.entity_id
_entity_poly.type
_entity_poly.pdbx_seq_one_letter_code
_entity_poly.pdbx_strand_id
1 'polypeptide(L)' 'VIEKYLKTTHGKTHNNYDLELVELFACKKEAEYEKFKDVGNRMLLWHGSRLSNWAGILSQGLRIAPPEAPSTGYM' A
#
# COMPACT_ATOMS: atom_id res chain seq x y z
N VAL A 1 -6.61 11.25 11.84
CA VAL A 1 -5.18 10.85 11.80
C VAL A 1 -4.74 10.51 10.38
N ILE A 2 -5.41 9.57 9.69
CA ILE A 2 -5.05 9.15 8.31
C ILE A 2 -5.08 10.32 7.32
N GLU A 3 -6.11 11.16 7.36
CA GLU A 3 -6.20 12.35 6.49
C GLU A 3 -5.02 13.32 6.70
N LYS A 4 -4.60 13.53 7.94
CA LYS A 4 -3.40 14.34 8.25
C LYS A 4 -2.16 13.68 7.65
N TYR A 5 -2.01 12.36 7.81
CA TYR A 5 -0.88 11.64 7.23
C TYR A 5 -0.83 11.83 5.71
N LEU A 6 -1.96 11.61 5.02
CA LEU A 6 -2.13 11.84 3.59
C LEU A 6 -1.65 13.24 3.16
N LYS A 7 -2.18 14.30 3.80
CA LYS A 7 -1.87 15.70 3.46
C LYS A 7 -0.41 16.07 3.77
N THR A 8 0.11 15.63 4.91
CA THR A 8 1.47 16.00 5.34
C THR A 8 2.58 15.26 4.61
N THR A 9 2.30 14.10 3.99
CA THR A 9 3.28 13.35 3.21
C THR A 9 3.13 13.52 1.70
N HIS A 10 2.32 14.46 1.23
CA HIS A 10 2.23 14.78 -0.20
C HIS A 10 3.57 15.37 -0.66
N GLY A 11 4.22 14.72 -1.63
CA GLY A 11 5.53 15.13 -2.11
C GLY A 11 5.48 16.52 -2.75
N LYS A 12 6.34 17.44 -2.32
CA LYS A 12 6.33 18.84 -2.79
C LYS A 12 6.49 18.99 -4.30
N THR A 13 7.13 18.02 -4.96
CA THR A 13 7.33 17.98 -6.42
C THR A 13 6.15 17.39 -7.19
N HIS A 14 5.19 16.73 -6.53
CA HIS A 14 3.99 16.16 -7.14
C HIS A 14 2.81 17.15 -7.08
N ASN A 15 2.98 18.34 -7.65
CA ASN A 15 2.05 19.47 -7.52
C ASN A 15 1.07 19.61 -8.70
N ASN A 16 0.96 18.57 -9.53
CA ASN A 16 0.03 18.51 -10.65
C ASN A 16 -1.36 17.99 -10.26
N TYR A 17 -1.54 17.52 -9.02
CA TYR A 17 -2.82 17.11 -8.45
C TYR A 17 -2.83 17.30 -6.93
N ASP A 18 -4.05 17.40 -6.39
CA ASP A 18 -4.33 17.28 -4.96
C ASP A 18 -5.10 15.98 -4.67
N LEU A 19 -5.08 15.55 -3.41
CA LEU A 19 -5.81 14.36 -2.95
C LEU A 19 -6.85 14.74 -1.89
N GLU A 20 -8.07 14.28 -2.11
CA GLU A 20 -9.18 14.39 -1.15
C GLU A 20 -9.53 12.99 -0.62
N LEU A 21 -9.67 12.87 0.70
CA LEU A 21 -10.12 11.63 1.33
C LEU A 21 -11.64 11.57 1.28
N VAL A 22 -12.18 10.84 0.29
CA VAL A 22 -13.63 10.66 0.14
C VAL A 22 -14.17 9.66 1.17
N GLU A 23 -13.52 8.51 1.30
CA GLU A 23 -13.97 7.44 2.18
C GLU A 23 -12.79 6.64 2.73
N LEU A 24 -12.97 6.01 3.89
CA LEU A 24 -11.96 5.19 4.55
C LEU A 24 -12.57 3.87 5.01
N PHE A 25 -11.91 2.77 4.62
CA PHE A 25 -12.29 1.42 5.02
C PHE A 25 -11.21 0.80 5.89
N ALA A 26 -11.61 0.13 6.97
CA ALA A 26 -10.72 -0.73 7.74
C ALA A 26 -10.56 -2.07 7.01
N CYS A 27 -9.33 -2.44 6.68
CA CYS A 27 -9.02 -3.75 6.11
C CYS A 27 -8.67 -4.73 7.24
N LYS A 28 -9.32 -5.89 7.29
CA LYS A 28 -9.02 -6.97 8.22
C LYS A 28 -8.83 -8.27 7.46
N LYS A 29 -7.65 -8.89 7.60
CA LYS A 29 -7.32 -10.18 6.99
C LYS A 29 -6.66 -11.10 8.01
N GLU A 30 -7.47 -11.96 8.63
CA GLU A 30 -7.07 -12.74 9.82
C GLU A 30 -5.81 -13.56 9.60
N ALA A 31 -5.69 -14.24 8.46
CA ALA A 31 -4.51 -15.00 8.09
C ALA A 31 -3.21 -14.15 8.01
N GLU A 32 -3.30 -12.85 7.74
CA GLU A 32 -2.12 -11.97 7.75
C GLU A 32 -1.75 -11.53 9.17
N TYR A 33 -2.72 -11.33 10.06
CA TYR A 33 -2.46 -11.05 11.47
C TYR A 33 -1.70 -12.21 12.13
N GLU A 34 -2.11 -13.44 11.86
CA GLU A 34 -1.45 -14.64 12.41
C GLU A 34 -0.04 -14.84 11.87
N LYS A 35 0.21 -14.45 10.62
CA LYS A 35 1.52 -14.60 9.96
C LYS A 35 2.44 -13.39 10.15
N PHE A 36 1.95 -12.31 10.76
CA PHE A 36 2.73 -11.08 10.94
C PHE A 36 3.92 -11.33 11.86
N LYS A 37 5.12 -10.99 11.39
CA LYS A 37 6.36 -11.08 12.17
C LYS A 37 6.75 -9.69 12.64
N ASP A 38 6.75 -9.47 13.95
CA ASP A 38 7.31 -8.25 14.52
C ASP A 38 8.83 -8.35 14.58
N VAL A 39 9.51 -7.46 13.84
CA VAL A 39 10.97 -7.37 13.79
C VAL A 39 11.48 -6.05 14.39
N GLY A 40 10.62 -5.31 15.10
CA GLY A 40 10.89 -3.95 15.57
C GLY A 40 10.60 -2.88 14.51
N ASN A 41 10.65 -1.60 14.91
CA ASN A 41 10.35 -0.43 14.07
C ASN A 41 9.06 -0.57 13.21
N ARG A 42 7.96 -0.97 13.86
CA ARG A 42 6.68 -1.16 13.17
C ARG A 42 6.12 0.19 12.72
N MET A 43 5.92 0.37 11.41
CA MET A 43 5.40 1.60 10.80
C MET A 43 4.19 1.32 9.92
N LEU A 44 3.30 2.31 9.80
CA LEU A 44 2.23 2.34 8.80
C LEU A 44 2.77 3.03 7.54
N LEU A 45 2.75 2.35 6.40
CA LEU A 45 3.31 2.84 5.13
C LEU A 45 2.26 2.82 4.00
N TRP A 46 2.50 3.60 2.95
CA TRP A 46 1.63 3.71 1.79
C TRP A 46 1.92 2.64 0.72
N HIS A 47 0.88 2.12 0.08
CA HIS A 47 0.97 1.33 -1.15
C HIS A 47 -0.12 1.80 -2.14
N GLY A 48 0.29 2.24 -3.32
CA GLY A 48 -0.60 2.64 -4.41
C GLY A 48 -0.58 1.60 -5.55
N SER A 49 -1.73 1.26 -6.10
CA SER A 49 -1.85 0.36 -7.26
C SER A 49 -2.96 0.82 -8.20
N ARG A 50 -2.94 0.34 -9.46
CA ARG A 50 -4.02 0.59 -10.43
C ARG A 50 -5.33 -0.01 -9.93
N LEU A 51 -6.46 0.63 -10.29
CA LEU A 51 -7.78 0.22 -9.82
C LEU A 51 -8.08 -1.26 -10.07
N SER A 52 -7.69 -1.76 -11.26
CA SER A 52 -7.86 -3.15 -11.69
C SER A 52 -7.19 -4.19 -10.79
N ASN A 53 -6.19 -3.79 -9.99
CA ASN A 53 -5.37 -4.71 -9.20
C ASN A 53 -5.96 -4.96 -7.81
N TRP A 54 -6.85 -4.10 -7.31
CA TRP A 54 -7.31 -4.14 -5.92
C TRP A 54 -8.09 -5.41 -5.57
N ALA A 55 -8.90 -5.95 -6.49
CA ALA A 55 -9.59 -7.22 -6.24
C ALA A 55 -8.60 -8.36 -5.96
N GLY A 56 -7.47 -8.40 -6.67
CA GLY A 56 -6.39 -9.35 -6.44
C GLY A 56 -5.65 -9.10 -5.13
N ILE A 57 -5.31 -7.85 -4.82
CA ILE A 57 -4.60 -7.50 -3.58
C ILE A 57 -5.46 -7.79 -2.34
N LEU A 58 -6.74 -7.42 -2.34
CA LEU A 58 -7.62 -7.66 -1.20
C LEU A 58 -7.84 -9.17 -0.98
N SER A 59 -8.07 -9.93 -2.05
CA SER A 59 -8.28 -11.39 -1.95
C SER A 59 -7.00 -12.15 -1.58
N GLN A 60 -5.87 -11.86 -2.22
CA GLN A 60 -4.65 -12.69 -2.13
C GLN A 60 -3.49 -12.05 -1.36
N GLY A 61 -3.56 -10.76 -1.06
CA GLY A 61 -2.50 -10.00 -0.41
C GLY A 61 -1.50 -9.42 -1.41
N LEU A 62 -0.53 -8.66 -0.92
CA LEU A 62 0.61 -8.21 -1.72
C LEU A 62 1.53 -9.40 -1.99
N ARG A 63 1.93 -9.59 -3.25
CA ARG A 63 2.79 -10.69 -3.69
C ARG A 63 4.07 -10.15 -4.28
N ILE A 64 5.15 -10.91 -4.12
CA ILE A 64 6.40 -10.64 -4.83
C ILE A 64 6.24 -10.94 -6.31
N ALA A 65 7.04 -10.28 -7.13
CA ALA A 65 7.18 -10.63 -8.52
C ALA A 65 7.57 -12.11 -8.68
N PRO A 66 7.06 -12.80 -9.69
CA PRO A 66 7.41 -14.19 -9.91
C PRO A 66 8.85 -14.28 -10.47
N PRO A 67 9.54 -15.42 -10.30
CA PRO A 67 10.97 -15.55 -10.62
C PRO A 67 11.29 -15.38 -12.10
N GLU A 68 10.33 -15.60 -13.00
CA GLU A 68 10.46 -15.40 -14.44
C GLU A 68 10.40 -13.92 -14.86
N ALA A 69 9.95 -13.02 -13.98
CA ALA A 69 9.88 -11.60 -14.32
C ALA A 69 11.31 -11.01 -14.43
N PRO A 70 11.60 -10.20 -15.46
CA PRO A 70 12.92 -9.61 -15.62
C PRO A 70 13.31 -8.78 -14.40
N SER A 71 14.47 -9.09 -13.79
CA SER A 71 14.97 -8.37 -12.61
C SER A 71 15.23 -6.88 -12.89
N THR A 72 15.52 -6.54 -14.15
CA THR A 72 15.72 -5.17 -14.61
C THR A 72 14.47 -4.29 -14.57
N GLY A 73 13.29 -4.87 -14.31
CA GLY A 73 12.03 -4.13 -14.14
C GLY A 73 11.77 -3.61 -12.72
N TYR A 74 12.65 -3.90 -11.77
CA TYR A 74 12.52 -3.55 -10.35
C TYR A 74 13.72 -2.69 -9.91
N MET A 75 13.46 -1.58 -9.20
CA MET A 75 14.50 -0.70 -8.64
C MET A 75 14.93 -1.14 -7.25
#